data_AF-A0AA96JNA9-F1
#
_entry.id   AF-A0AA96JNA9-F1
#
_cell.length_a   1.000
_cell.length_b   1.000
_cell.length_c   1.000
_cell.angle_alpha   90.00
_cell.angle_beta   90.00
_cell.angle_gamma   90.00
#
_symmetry.space_group_name_H-M   'P 1'
#
loop_
_entity.id
_entity.type
_entity.pdbx_description
1 polymer ?
#
loop_
_entity_poly.entity_id
_entity_poly.type
_entity_poly.pdbx_seq_one_letter_code
_entity_poly.pdbx_strand_id
1 'polypeptide(L)'
;MPDEEIALELAELRRALEVGLARIDGQLALLVQRSDQIDKAIQELDSRVTALERSRWPLPAISALTGVAAFAVAVWSALAR
;
A
#
# COMPACT_ATOMS: atom_id res chain seq x y z
N MET A 1 -38.95 42.32 17.08
CA MET A 1 -40.05 41.40 16.70
C MET A 1 -39.48 39.99 16.81
N PRO A 2 -40.15 39.02 17.46
CA PRO A 2 -39.61 37.68 17.68
C PRO A 2 -39.27 36.93 16.38
N ASP A 3 -39.96 37.23 15.27
CA ASP A 3 -39.70 36.60 13.97
C ASP A 3 -38.35 37.00 13.35
N GLU A 4 -37.87 38.20 13.65
CA GLU A 4 -36.57 38.71 13.14
C GLU A 4 -35.40 38.02 13.84
N GLU A 5 -35.56 37.72 15.13
CA GLU A 5 -34.59 36.98 15.94
C GLU A 5 -34.49 35.53 15.47
N ILE A 6 -35.63 34.87 15.19
CA ILE A 6 -35.65 33.51 14.63
C ILE A 6 -34.99 33.47 13.24
N ALA A 7 -35.26 34.46 12.39
CA ALA A 7 -34.66 34.54 11.07
C ALA A 7 -33.13 34.71 11.13
N LEU A 8 -32.63 35.47 12.10
CA LEU A 8 -31.20 35.65 12.35
C LEU A 8 -30.55 34.33 12.80
N GLU A 9 -31.11 33.67 13.81
CA GLU A 9 -30.62 32.38 14.31
C GLU A 9 -30.56 31.31 13.21
N LEU A 10 -31.59 31.25 12.34
CA LEU A 10 -31.58 30.34 11.18
C LEU A 10 -30.49 30.70 10.17
N ALA A 11 -30.25 31.99 9.95
CA ALA A 11 -29.18 32.44 9.06
C ALA A 11 -27.80 32.09 9.62
N GLU A 12 -27.60 32.20 10.92
CA GLU A 12 -26.37 31.81 11.62
C GLU A 12 -26.16 30.30 11.58
N LEU A 13 -27.19 29.51 11.85
CA LEU A 13 -27.14 28.04 11.77
C LEU A 13 -26.82 27.57 10.35
N ARG A 14 -27.45 28.19 9.34
CA ARG A 14 -27.13 27.91 7.93
C ARG A 14 -25.67 28.23 7.61
N ARG A 15 -25.16 29.38 8.08
CA ARG A 15 -23.77 29.77 7.87
C ARG A 15 -22.80 28.80 8.54
N ALA A 16 -23.07 28.38 9.77
CA ALA A 16 -22.26 27.40 10.47
C ALA A 16 -22.25 26.04 9.73
N LEU A 17 -23.40 25.63 9.20
CA LEU A 17 -23.52 24.43 8.38
C LEU A 17 -22.70 24.52 7.08
N GLU A 18 -22.81 25.62 6.32
CA GLU A 18 -22.07 25.83 5.08
C GLU A 18 -20.55 25.77 5.31
N VAL A 19 -20.06 26.39 6.39
CA VAL A 19 -18.65 26.32 6.78
C VAL A 19 -18.24 24.90 7.17
N GLY A 20 -19.10 24.20 7.91
CA GLY A 20 -18.89 22.81 8.30
C GLY A 20 -18.79 21.87 7.11
N LEU A 21 -19.71 21.98 6.14
CA LEU A 21 -19.71 21.21 4.90
C LEU A 21 -18.46 21.50 4.06
N ALA A 22 -18.11 22.77 3.86
CA ALA A 22 -16.90 23.13 3.13
C ALA A 22 -15.62 22.54 3.76
N ARG A 23 -15.57 22.47 5.11
CA ARG A 23 -14.46 21.83 5.82
C ARG A 23 -14.44 20.31 5.62
N ILE A 24 -15.59 19.64 5.70
CA ILE A 24 -15.70 18.20 5.48
C ILE A 24 -15.31 17.84 4.05
N ASP A 25 -15.80 18.57 3.07
CA ASP A 25 -15.47 18.37 1.66
C ASP A 25 -13.96 18.51 1.42
N GLY A 26 -13.32 19.50 2.05
CA GLY A 26 -11.86 19.65 2.01
C GLY A 26 -11.12 18.46 2.64
N GLN A 27 -11.59 17.94 3.77
CA GLN A 27 -11.00 16.76 4.42
C GLN A 27 -11.19 15.50 3.58
N LEU A 28 -12.35 15.31 2.94
CA LEU A 28 -12.61 14.19 2.05
C LEU A 28 -11.74 14.26 0.78
N ALA A 29 -11.59 15.44 0.20
CA ALA A 29 -10.69 15.64 -0.95
C ALA A 29 -9.25 15.25 -0.61
N LEU A 30 -8.75 15.65 0.57
CA LEU A 30 -7.43 15.24 1.05
C LEU A 30 -7.32 13.73 1.32
N LEU A 31 -8.39 13.10 1.82
CA LEU A 31 -8.42 11.66 2.04
C LEU A 31 -8.34 10.90 0.71
N VAL A 32 -9.12 11.30 -0.30
CA VAL A 32 -9.07 10.73 -1.65
C VAL A 32 -7.68 10.91 -2.25
N GLN A 33 -7.10 12.11 -2.16
CA GLN A 33 -5.74 12.37 -2.65
C GLN A 33 -4.71 11.46 -1.98
N ARG A 34 -4.82 11.24 -0.66
CA ARG A 34 -3.91 10.36 0.07
C ARG A 34 -4.12 8.89 -0.31
N SER A 35 -5.36 8.45 -0.52
CA SER A 35 -5.64 7.11 -1.02
C SER A 35 -5.00 6.88 -2.39
N ASP A 36 -5.15 7.81 -3.33
CA ASP A 36 -4.49 7.73 -4.63
C ASP A 36 -2.95 7.69 -4.53
N GLN A 37 -2.37 8.43 -3.57
CA GLN A 37 -0.94 8.39 -3.29
C GLN A 37 -0.49 7.03 -2.72
N ILE A 38 -1.28 6.45 -1.82
CA ILE A 38 -1.01 5.13 -1.24
C ILE A 38 -1.10 4.06 -2.33
N ASP A 39 -2.12 4.09 -3.19
CA ASP A 39 -2.28 3.12 -4.27
C ASP A 39 -1.08 3.15 -5.22
N LYS A 40 -0.59 4.35 -5.58
CA LYS A 40 0.65 4.49 -6.36
C LYS A 40 1.87 3.95 -5.64
N ALA A 41 2.01 4.20 -4.34
CA ALA A 41 3.13 3.70 -3.56
C ALA A 41 3.10 2.16 -3.43
N ILE A 42 1.91 1.57 -3.31
CA ILE A 42 1.72 0.11 -3.31
C ILE A 42 2.11 -0.48 -4.67
N GLN A 43 1.66 0.11 -5.78
CA GLN A 43 2.03 -0.33 -7.13
C GLN A 43 3.54 -0.25 -7.36
N GLU A 44 4.18 0.82 -6.89
CA GLU A 44 5.64 0.96 -6.96
C GLU A 44 6.36 -0.07 -6.08
N LEU A 45 5.83 -0.36 -4.88
CA LEU A 45 6.42 -1.37 -4.02
C LEU A 45 6.27 -2.77 -4.63
N ASP A 46 5.12 -3.09 -5.21
CA ASP A 46 4.85 -4.36 -5.89
C ASP A 46 5.79 -4.58 -7.10
N SER A 47 6.01 -3.53 -7.89
CA SER A 47 6.95 -3.58 -9.02
C SER A 47 8.39 -3.88 -8.54
N ARG A 48 8.81 -3.23 -7.45
CA ARG A 48 10.12 -3.42 -6.83
C ARG A 48 10.26 -4.80 -6.19
N VAL A 49 9.23 -5.29 -5.51
CA VAL A 49 9.19 -6.65 -4.95
C VAL A 49 9.30 -7.67 -6.07
N THR A 50 8.50 -7.54 -7.13
CA THR A 50 8.57 -8.43 -8.30
C THR A 50 9.96 -8.42 -8.95
N ALA A 51 10.60 -7.25 -9.06
CA ALA A 51 11.97 -7.14 -9.56
C ALA A 51 12.99 -7.85 -8.64
N LEU A 52 12.84 -7.70 -7.32
CA LEU A 52 13.67 -8.37 -6.32
C LEU A 52 13.43 -9.88 -6.25
N GLU A 53 12.20 -10.34 -6.42
CA GLU A 53 11.87 -11.75 -6.50
C GLU A 53 12.50 -12.37 -7.75
N ARG A 54 12.33 -11.73 -8.91
CA ARG A 54 12.97 -12.13 -10.17
C ARG A 54 14.51 -12.19 -10.03
N SER A 55 15.12 -11.28 -9.27
CA SER A 55 16.56 -11.31 -9.02
C SER A 55 16.99 -12.28 -7.90
N ARG A 56 16.06 -12.76 -7.05
CA ARG A 56 16.29 -13.79 -6.01
C ARG A 56 16.14 -15.23 -6.50
N TRP A 57 15.66 -15.46 -7.73
CA TRP A 57 15.64 -16.77 -8.38
C TRP A 57 16.97 -17.56 -8.42
N PRO A 58 18.18 -16.98 -8.33
CA PRO A 58 19.39 -17.80 -8.27
C PRO A 58 19.61 -18.45 -6.90
N LEU A 59 19.05 -17.96 -5.78
CA LEU A 59 19.41 -18.53 -4.46
C LEU A 59 18.87 -19.96 -4.22
N PRO A 60 17.57 -20.26 -4.44
CA PRO A 60 17.06 -21.63 -4.35
C PRO A 60 17.59 -22.54 -5.46
N ALA A 61 17.83 -21.99 -6.66
CA ALA A 61 18.41 -22.74 -7.76
C ALA A 61 19.87 -23.14 -7.46
N ILE A 62 20.66 -22.24 -6.87
CA ILE A 62 22.03 -22.51 -6.44
C ILE A 62 22.04 -23.55 -5.32
N SER A 63 21.13 -23.48 -4.33
CA SER A 63 21.08 -24.49 -3.28
C SER A 63 20.66 -25.86 -3.81
N ALA A 64 19.70 -25.91 -4.74
CA ALA A 64 19.32 -27.14 -5.43
C ALA A 64 20.48 -27.74 -6.22
N LEU A 65 21.19 -26.93 -7.02
CA LEU A 65 22.38 -27.36 -7.76
C LEU A 65 23.50 -27.85 -6.81
N THR A 66 23.72 -27.15 -5.70
CA THR A 66 24.70 -27.54 -4.68
C THR A 66 24.33 -28.87 -4.04
N GLY A 67 23.05 -29.09 -3.71
CA GLY A 67 22.55 -30.36 -3.18
C GLY A 67 22.71 -31.50 -4.17
N VAL A 68 22.39 -31.29 -5.45
CA VAL A 68 22.58 -32.28 -6.52
C VAL A 68 24.07 -32.61 -6.71
N ALA A 69 24.94 -31.61 -6.72
CA ALA A 69 26.38 -31.81 -6.84
C ALA A 69 26.94 -32.59 -5.64
N ALA A 70 26.56 -32.22 -4.41
CA ALA A 70 26.97 -32.93 -3.20
C ALA A 70 26.45 -34.38 -3.19
N PHE A 71 25.22 -34.61 -3.65
CA PHE A 71 24.64 -35.94 -3.78
C PHE A 71 25.40 -36.80 -4.81
N ALA A 72 25.73 -36.24 -5.98
CA ALA A 72 26.52 -36.94 -6.99
C ALA A 72 27.91 -37.34 -6.47
N VAL A 73 28.58 -36.45 -5.74
CA VAL A 73 29.86 -36.73 -5.08
C VAL A 73 29.71 -37.82 -4.01
N ALA A 74 28.64 -37.79 -3.22
CA ALA A 74 28.37 -38.82 -2.22
C ALA A 74 28.15 -40.21 -2.86
N VAL A 75 27.37 -40.30 -3.94
CA VAL A 75 27.15 -41.55 -4.67
C VAL A 75 28.46 -42.07 -5.27
N TRP A 76 29.26 -41.20 -5.89
CA TRP A 76 30.57 -41.58 -6.43
C TRP A 76 31.49 -42.12 -5.34
N SER A 77 31.60 -41.42 -4.21
CA SER A 77 32.47 -41.84 -3.09
C SER A 77 32.01 -43.13 -2.42
N ALA A 78 30.70 -43.43 -2.42
CA ALA A 78 30.16 -44.69 -1.93
C ALA A 78 30.44 -45.87 -2.88
N LEU A 79 30.47 -45.64 -4.19
CA LEU A 79 30.75 -46.67 -5.21
C LEU A 79 32.25 -46.89 -5.46
N ALA A 80 33.07 -45.86 -5.24
CA ALA A 80 34.52 -45.91 -5.41
C ALA A 80 35.27 -46.43 -4.15
N ARG A 81 34.54 -46.77 -3.10
CA ARG A 81 35.03 -47.42 -1.88
C ARG A 81 34.82 -48.92 -1.98
#